data_AF-A0ABD2PDP2-F1
#
_entry.id   AF-A0ABD2PDP2-F1
#
_cell.length_a   1.000
_cell.length_b   1.000
_cell.length_c   1.000
_cell.angle_alpha   90.00
_cell.angle_beta   90.00
_cell.angle_gamma   90.00
#
_symmetry.space_group_name_H-M   'P 1'
#
loop_
_entity.id
_entity.type
_entity.pdbx_description
1 polymer ?
#
loop_
_entity_poly.entity_id
_entity_poly.type
_entity_poly.pdbx_seq_one_letter_code
_entity_poly.pdbx_strand_id
1 'polypeptide(L)'
;MDEDIDIEADRWIEGMLNERAPENIIEIKRNQNDKAWWCEDISLNMKKGDCLYRRAVINREEVDWKNFKEKRNEIVEIIRKQKADYYKRKIDEYKDDAVVM
;
A
#
# COMPACT_ATOMS: atom_id res chain seq x y z
N MET A 1 8.43 -11.18 18.30
CA MET A 1 8.67 -10.26 19.44
C MET A 1 8.41 -8.81 18.99
N ASP A 2 7.51 -8.60 18.02
CA ASP A 2 7.23 -7.30 17.39
C ASP A 2 5.76 -6.85 17.62
N GLU A 3 4.89 -7.72 18.14
CA GLU A 3 3.47 -7.40 18.42
C GLU A 3 3.31 -6.44 19.62
N ASP A 4 4.24 -6.46 20.57
CA ASP A 4 4.13 -5.68 21.81
C ASP A 4 4.29 -4.16 21.59
N ILE A 5 5.07 -3.74 20.58
CA ILE A 5 5.30 -2.32 20.27
C ILE A 5 4.10 -1.72 19.53
N ASP A 6 3.51 -2.49 18.60
CA ASP A 6 2.34 -2.06 17.84
C ASP A 6 1.10 -1.92 18.76
N ILE A 7 0.91 -2.87 19.70
CA ILE A 7 -0.17 -2.82 20.69
C ILE A 7 -0.01 -1.61 21.63
N GLU A 8 1.21 -1.34 22.10
CA GLU A 8 1.46 -0.20 23.00
C GLU A 8 1.25 1.13 22.27
N ALA A 9 1.69 1.25 21.01
CA ALA A 9 1.49 2.47 20.21
C ALA A 9 0.00 2.75 19.94
N ASP A 10 -0.77 1.72 19.57
CA ASP A 10 -2.22 1.86 19.33
C ASP A 10 -2.96 2.29 20.61
N ARG A 11 -2.55 1.74 21.77
CA ARG A 11 -3.13 2.09 23.07
C ARG A 11 -2.91 3.55 23.47
N TRP A 12 -1.74 4.11 23.15
CA TRP A 12 -1.42 5.52 23.44
C TRP A 12 -2.19 6.49 22.53
N ILE A 13 -2.42 6.11 21.27
CA ILE A 13 -3.15 6.91 20.28
C ILE A 13 -4.66 6.93 20.60
N GLU A 14 -5.25 5.78 20.91
CA GLU A 14 -6.70 5.69 21.20
C GLU A 14 -7.10 6.42 22.49
N GLY A 15 -6.24 6.42 23.51
CA GLY A 15 -6.57 6.96 24.82
C GLY A 15 -6.46 8.49 24.94
N MET A 16 -5.25 9.04 24.86
CA MET A 16 -5.00 10.45 25.21
C MET A 16 -5.08 11.43 24.03
N LEU A 17 -4.81 10.96 22.81
CA LEU A 17 -4.73 11.81 21.63
C LEU A 17 -6.11 12.08 21.04
N ASN A 18 -6.99 11.08 20.95
CA ASN A 18 -8.33 11.25 20.40
C ASN A 18 -9.24 12.20 21.21
N GLU A 19 -9.05 12.31 22.52
CA GLU A 19 -9.83 13.26 23.35
C GLU A 19 -9.47 14.74 23.08
N ARG A 20 -8.20 15.04 22.76
CA ARG A 20 -7.69 16.41 22.60
C ARG A 20 -7.43 16.83 21.16
N ALA A 21 -7.24 15.85 20.28
CA ALA A 21 -6.97 16.00 18.86
C ALA A 21 -7.55 14.78 18.13
N PRO A 22 -8.88 14.74 17.90
CA PRO A 22 -9.53 13.60 17.27
C PRO A 22 -8.90 13.29 15.92
N GLU A 23 -8.65 12.01 15.68
CA GLU A 23 -8.06 11.53 14.45
C GLU A 23 -8.98 11.93 13.28
N ASN A 24 -8.47 12.74 12.36
CA ASN A 24 -9.17 13.01 11.13
C ASN A 24 -9.12 11.72 10.29
N ILE A 25 -10.16 10.91 10.42
CA ILE A 25 -10.37 9.74 9.57
C ILE A 25 -10.68 10.25 8.17
N ILE A 26 -9.62 10.45 7.38
CA ILE A 26 -9.76 10.69 5.95
C ILE A 26 -10.04 9.34 5.33
N GLU A 27 -11.32 9.04 5.14
CA GLU A 27 -11.74 7.93 4.30
C GLU A 27 -11.31 8.24 2.87
N ILE A 28 -10.11 7.76 2.50
CA ILE A 28 -9.71 7.70 1.10
C ILE A 28 -10.69 6.73 0.45
N LYS A 29 -11.65 7.27 -0.31
CA LYS A 29 -12.55 6.45 -1.15
C LYS A 29 -11.70 5.48 -1.95
N ARG A 30 -11.75 4.20 -1.57
CA ARG A 30 -10.97 3.12 -2.19
C ARG A 30 -11.55 2.80 -3.56
N ASN A 31 -11.39 3.71 -4.53
CA ASN A 31 -11.54 3.40 -5.95
C ASN A 31 -10.38 2.53 -6.46
N GLN A 32 -9.63 1.88 -5.55
CA GLN A 32 -8.58 0.91 -5.89
C GLN A 32 -9.18 -0.38 -6.43
N ASN A 33 -10.36 -0.79 -5.92
CA ASN A 33 -11.05 -2.00 -6.36
C ASN A 33 -11.62 -1.89 -7.79
N ASP A 34 -11.82 -0.67 -8.30
CA ASP A 34 -12.29 -0.45 -9.67
C ASP A 34 -11.17 -0.61 -10.71
N LYS A 35 -9.91 -0.70 -10.27
CA LYS A 35 -8.78 -0.87 -11.16
C LYS A 35 -8.63 -2.36 -11.47
N ALA A 36 -8.98 -2.74 -12.69
CA ALA A 36 -8.88 -4.13 -13.16
C ALA A 36 -7.45 -4.72 -13.15
N TRP A 37 -6.42 -3.87 -13.01
CA TRP A 37 -5.02 -4.28 -12.82
C TRP A 37 -4.59 -4.34 -11.35
N TRP A 38 -5.48 -4.02 -10.40
CA TRP A 38 -5.18 -4.13 -8.98
C TRP A 38 -5.25 -5.60 -8.55
N CYS A 39 -4.23 -6.09 -7.85
CA CYS A 39 -4.17 -7.45 -7.34
C CYS A 39 -3.90 -7.49 -5.84
N GLU A 40 -4.12 -8.65 -5.23
CA GLU A 40 -3.91 -8.90 -3.81
C GLU A 40 -2.46 -8.62 -3.38
N ASP A 41 -1.48 -8.92 -4.24
CA ASP A 41 -0.06 -8.64 -3.97
C ASP A 41 0.21 -7.15 -3.75
N ILE A 42 -0.42 -6.27 -4.54
CA ILE A 42 -0.27 -4.82 -4.35
C ILE A 42 -0.85 -4.43 -2.98
N SER A 43 -2.03 -4.95 -2.63
CA SER A 43 -2.67 -4.69 -1.33
C SER A 43 -1.80 -5.16 -0.16
N LEU A 44 -1.23 -6.37 -0.24
CA LEU A 44 -0.40 -6.93 0.81
C LEU A 44 0.90 -6.13 0.97
N ASN A 45 1.54 -5.76 -0.14
CA ASN A 45 2.78 -4.99 -0.09
C ASN A 45 2.53 -3.56 0.38
N MET A 46 1.40 -2.94 0.04
CA MET A 46 1.00 -1.65 0.60
C MET A 46 0.84 -1.70 2.12
N LYS A 47 0.13 -2.70 2.66
CA LYS A 47 0.01 -2.88 4.12
C LYS A 47 1.37 -3.00 4.80
N LYS A 48 2.29 -3.79 4.23
CA LYS A 48 3.67 -3.91 4.74
C LYS A 48 4.42 -2.58 4.67
N GLY A 49 4.22 -1.81 3.61
CA GLY A 49 4.78 -0.46 3.46
C GLY A 49 4.27 0.50 4.55
N ASP A 50 2.98 0.45 4.87
CA ASP A 50 2.38 1.27 5.92
C ASP A 50 2.93 0.92 7.30
N CYS A 51 3.11 -0.37 7.61
CA CYS A 51 3.78 -0.82 8.84
C CYS A 51 5.21 -0.28 8.96
N LEU A 52 6.00 -0.39 7.88
CA LEU A 52 7.37 0.14 7.85
C LEU A 52 7.42 1.67 8.00
N TYR A 53 6.46 2.37 7.40
CA TYR A 53 6.33 3.82 7.56
C TYR A 53 6.05 4.19 9.02
N ARG A 54 5.05 3.55 9.65
CA ARG A 54 4.71 3.78 11.06
C ARG A 54 5.92 3.55 11.96
N ARG A 55 6.62 2.42 11.77
CA ARG A 55 7.85 2.09 12.49
C ARG A 55 8.93 3.16 12.31
N ALA A 56 9.18 3.62 11.08
CA ALA A 56 10.17 4.67 10.80
C ALA A 56 9.82 6.01 11.45
N VAL A 57 8.53 6.35 11.52
CA VAL A 57 8.05 7.56 12.22
C VAL A 57 8.26 7.48 13.73
N ILE A 58 8.03 6.30 14.33
CA ILE A 58 8.17 6.05 15.77
C ILE A 58 9.65 6.01 16.16
N ASN A 59 10.44 5.12 15.56
CA ASN A 59 11.82 4.88 15.95
C ASN A 59 12.77 5.99 15.50
N ARG A 60 12.44 6.67 14.39
CA ARG A 60 13.25 7.73 13.76
C ARG A 60 14.67 7.29 13.40
N GLU A 61 14.89 5.99 13.26
CA GLU A 61 16.17 5.43 12.83
C GLU A 61 16.32 5.52 11.31
N GLU A 62 17.52 5.84 10.86
CA GLU A 62 17.82 5.93 9.43
C GLU A 62 17.63 4.59 8.71
N VAL A 63 17.87 3.48 9.41
CA VAL A 63 17.67 2.12 8.92
C VAL A 63 16.19 1.84 8.62
N ASP A 64 15.27 2.23 9.52
CA ASP A 64 13.84 2.06 9.30
C ASP A 64 13.34 2.91 8.12
N TRP A 65 13.85 4.13 7.97
CA TRP A 65 13.57 4.96 6.79
C TRP A 65 14.10 4.36 5.50
N LYS A 66 15.28 3.73 5.54
CA LYS A 66 15.83 3.01 4.38
C LYS A 66 14.95 1.82 4.00
N ASN A 67 14.56 1.01 4.97
CA ASN A 67 13.66 -0.14 4.76
C ASN A 67 12.32 0.28 4.15
N PHE A 68 11.73 1.37 4.65
CA PHE A 68 10.51 1.93 4.07
C PHE A 68 10.71 2.38 2.61
N LYS A 69 11.80 3.08 2.30
CA LYS A 69 12.11 3.55 0.93
C LYS A 69 12.29 2.37 -0.04
N GLU A 70 13.02 1.34 0.37
CA GLU A 70 13.22 0.13 -0.43
C GLU A 70 11.87 -0.55 -0.70
N LYS A 71 11.04 -0.72 0.33
CA LYS A 71 9.72 -1.34 0.16
C LYS A 71 8.79 -0.51 -0.73
N ARG A 72 8.83 0.81 -0.63
CA ARG A 72 8.07 1.72 -1.50
C ARG A 72 8.46 1.54 -2.97
N ASN A 73 9.75 1.42 -3.26
CA ASN A 73 10.23 1.19 -4.63
C ASN A 73 9.73 -0.14 -5.18
N GLU A 74 9.79 -1.21 -4.38
CA GLU A 74 9.26 -2.52 -4.75
C GLU A 74 7.75 -2.46 -5.07
N ILE A 75 6.95 -1.78 -4.23
CA ILE A 75 5.51 -1.57 -4.49
C ILE A 75 5.29 -0.88 -5.84
N VAL A 76 6.08 0.17 -6.14
CA VAL A 76 5.98 0.91 -7.40
C VAL A 76 6.31 0.00 -8.59
N GLU A 77 7.32 -0.86 -8.49
CA GLU A 77 7.66 -1.81 -9.54
C GLU A 77 6.56 -2.84 -9.79
N ILE A 78 5.98 -3.41 -8.72
CA ILE A 78 4.85 -4.34 -8.83
C ILE A 78 3.67 -3.66 -9.54
N ILE A 79 3.32 -2.44 -9.15
CA ILE A 79 2.24 -1.68 -9.79
C ILE A 79 2.52 -1.43 -11.27
N ARG A 80 3.76 -1.08 -11.62
CA ARG A 80 4.17 -0.85 -13.01
C ARG A 80 4.04 -2.12 -13.84
N LYS A 81 4.55 -3.24 -13.32
CA LYS A 81 4.46 -4.55 -13.98
C LYS A 81 3.00 -4.95 -14.20
N GLN A 82 2.18 -4.89 -13.16
CA GLN A 82 0.79 -5.33 -13.24
C GLN A 82 -0.04 -4.48 -14.20
N LYS A 83 0.22 -3.16 -14.26
CA LYS A 83 -0.36 -2.28 -15.28
C LYS A 83 0.07 -2.68 -16.69
N ALA A 84 1.38 -2.89 -16.89
CA ALA A 84 1.92 -3.25 -18.19
C ALA A 84 1.30 -4.58 -18.69
N ASP A 85 1.24 -5.59 -17.83
CA ASP A 85 0.65 -6.88 -18.15
C ASP A 85 -0.85 -6.76 -18.46
N TYR A 86 -1.60 -5.98 -17.68
CA TYR A 86 -3.01 -5.73 -17.94
C TYR A 86 -3.26 -5.09 -19.32
N TYR A 87 -2.54 -4.01 -19.63
CA TYR A 87 -2.74 -3.30 -20.91
C TYR A 87 -2.24 -4.14 -22.09
N LYS A 88 -1.16 -4.91 -21.93
CA LYS A 88 -0.68 -5.83 -22.95
C LYS A 88 -1.74 -6.87 -23.29
N ARG A 89 -2.31 -7.55 -22.28
CA ARG A 89 -3.40 -8.52 -22.50
C ARG A 89 -4.62 -7.87 -23.16
N LYS A 90 -5.02 -6.68 -22.72
CA LYS A 90 -6.16 -5.97 -23.32
C LYS A 90 -5.91 -5.64 -24.80
N ILE A 91 -4.71 -5.21 -25.15
CA ILE A 91 -4.35 -4.94 -26.54
C ILE A 91 -4.37 -6.23 -27.37
N ASP A 92 -3.84 -7.34 -26.83
CA ASP A 92 -3.81 -8.63 -27.53
C ASP A 92 -5.25 -9.16 -27.75
N GLU A 93 -6.14 -9.06 -26.75
CA GLU A 93 -7.57 -9.39 -26.87
C GLU A 93 -8.22 -8.63 -28.05
N TYR A 94 -7.98 -7.31 -28.17
CA TYR A 94 -8.55 -6.52 -29.27
C TYR A 94 -7.93 -6.80 -30.64
N LYS A 95 -6.68 -7.28 -30.69
CA LYS A 95 -6.04 -7.64 -31.96
C LYS A 95 -6.61 -8.92 -32.54
N ASP A 96 -6.86 -9.92 -31.69
CA ASP A 96 -7.47 -11.17 -32.13
C ASP A 96 -8.91 -10.96 -32.61
N ASP A 97 -9.67 -10.06 -31.96
CA ASP A 97 -11.01 -9.66 -32.41
C ASP A 97 -11.00 -8.93 -33.78
N ALA A 98 -9.94 -8.17 -34.09
CA ALA A 98 -9.81 -7.45 -35.35
C ALA A 98 -9.44 -8.34 -36.56
N VAL A 99 -8.97 -9.57 -36.32
CA VAL A 99 -8.60 -10.53 -37.39
C VAL A 99 -9.79 -11.43 -37.77
N VAL A 100 -10.83 -11.49 -36.94
CA VAL A 100 -12.01 -12.35 -37.14
C VAL A 100 -13.20 -11.59 -37.78
N MET A 101 -13.06 -10.28 -38.04
CA MET A 101 -13.98 -9.50 -38.90
C MET A 101 -13.47 -9.40 -40.33
#